data_AF-A0A5C5RDL9-F1
#
_entry.id   AF-A0A5C5RDL9-F1
#
_cell.length_a   1.000
_cell.length_b   1.000
_cell.length_c   1.000
_cell.angle_alpha   90.00
_cell.angle_beta   90.00
_cell.angle_gamma   90.00
#
_symmetry.space_group_name_H-M   'P 1'
#
loop_
_entity.id
_entity.type
_entity.pdbx_description
1 polymer ?
#
loop_
_entity_poly.entity_id
_entity_poly.type
_entity_poly.pdbx_seq_one_letter_code
_entity_poly.pdbx_strand_id
1 'polypeptide(L)'
;MVNPPGKPGPHGSHASSRARAEKALRLRSMGRTWQEIADTLGFRSRSGAEQAVTRLIKARGPVNLEEDRATSTEMLRVLKSTLSTRFVAAVANGDDDMVLRYAKELRALDGQHSKLNGTAVPETHKHDVTLGRSPDEALAAARDAALAALEARRPLSGGIAVAAPAIEPEPLEAEVVE
;
A
#
# COMPACT_ATOMS: atom_id res chain seq x y z
N MET A 1 32.45 4.75 -47.93
CA MET A 1 31.44 4.24 -46.97
C MET A 1 31.49 5.11 -45.73
N VAL A 2 30.52 6.03 -45.59
CA VAL A 2 30.44 6.96 -44.45
C VAL A 2 29.57 6.32 -43.38
N ASN A 3 30.11 6.17 -42.18
CA ASN A 3 29.42 5.60 -41.03
C ASN A 3 28.29 6.55 -40.59
N PRO A 4 27.05 6.09 -40.36
CA PRO A 4 25.97 6.97 -39.93
C PRO A 4 26.21 7.49 -38.50
N PRO A 5 25.83 8.74 -38.19
CA PRO A 5 26.02 9.31 -36.86
C PRO A 5 25.18 8.57 -35.82
N GLY A 6 25.84 8.15 -34.73
CA GLY A 6 25.22 7.45 -33.61
C GLY A 6 24.07 8.24 -33.00
N LYS A 7 23.01 7.52 -32.59
CA LYS A 7 21.85 8.07 -31.88
C LYS A 7 22.31 8.94 -30.70
N PRO A 8 21.87 10.20 -30.58
CA PRO A 8 22.25 11.06 -29.47
C PRO A 8 21.79 10.42 -28.14
N GLY A 9 22.73 10.29 -27.20
CA GLY A 9 22.46 9.81 -25.85
C GLY A 9 21.50 10.75 -25.09
N PRO A 10 20.65 10.23 -24.20
CA PRO A 10 19.55 11.02 -23.64
C PRO A 10 20.02 11.81 -22.41
N HIS A 11 20.69 12.94 -22.61
CA HIS A 11 20.84 13.95 -21.57
C HIS A 11 19.78 15.03 -21.74
N GLY A 12 18.51 14.63 -21.62
CA GLY A 12 17.43 15.61 -21.53
C GLY A 12 17.54 16.37 -20.20
N SER A 13 17.39 17.69 -20.22
CA SER A 13 17.40 18.51 -19.01
C SER A 13 16.45 17.94 -17.95
N HIS A 14 16.77 18.08 -16.65
CA HIS A 14 15.90 17.60 -15.56
C HIS A 14 14.45 18.07 -15.72
N ALA A 15 14.25 19.32 -16.19
CA ALA A 15 12.94 19.87 -16.52
C ALA A 15 12.21 19.10 -17.62
N SER A 16 12.90 18.74 -18.72
CA SER A 16 12.32 17.94 -19.81
C SER A 16 11.99 16.50 -19.39
N SER A 17 12.78 15.93 -18.47
CA SER A 17 12.54 14.60 -17.92
C SER A 17 11.30 14.59 -17.03
N ARG A 18 11.17 15.60 -16.15
CA ARG A 18 10.00 15.77 -15.30
C ARG A 18 8.72 16.01 -16.11
N ALA A 19 8.75 16.91 -17.08
CA ALA A 19 7.60 17.19 -17.93
C ALA A 19 7.13 15.95 -18.72
N ARG A 20 8.06 15.11 -19.20
CA ARG A 20 7.71 13.82 -19.83
C ARG A 20 7.08 12.85 -18.83
N ALA A 21 7.61 12.75 -17.61
CA ALA A 21 7.02 11.91 -16.57
C ALA A 21 5.61 12.39 -16.17
N GLU A 22 5.36 13.71 -16.12
CA GLU A 22 4.03 14.27 -15.85
C GLU A 22 3.03 13.96 -16.97
N LYS A 23 3.44 14.07 -18.24
CA LYS A 23 2.62 13.63 -19.38
C LYS A 23 2.34 12.12 -19.35
N ALA A 24 3.35 11.31 -18.99
CA ALA A 24 3.18 9.88 -18.85
C ALA A 24 2.17 9.52 -17.75
N LEU A 25 2.21 10.21 -16.62
CA LEU A 25 1.23 10.05 -15.54
C LEU A 25 -0.20 10.39 -16.01
N ARG A 26 -0.39 11.48 -16.77
CA ARG A 26 -1.70 11.85 -17.34
C ARG A 26 -2.23 10.80 -18.32
N LEU A 27 -1.38 10.28 -19.21
CA LEU A 27 -1.79 9.21 -20.13
C LEU A 27 -2.14 7.93 -19.37
N ARG A 28 -1.40 7.62 -18.30
CA ARG A 28 -1.68 6.48 -17.45
C ARG A 28 -3.03 6.61 -16.74
N SER A 29 -3.38 7.80 -16.23
CA SER A 29 -4.70 8.03 -15.61
C SER A 29 -5.86 7.94 -16.60
N MET A 30 -5.60 8.08 -17.90
CA MET A 30 -6.59 7.86 -18.97
C MET A 30 -6.69 6.38 -19.41
N GLY A 31 -5.97 5.46 -18.76
CA GLY A 31 -6.06 4.02 -19.03
C GLY A 31 -5.07 3.48 -20.08
N ARG A 32 -4.15 4.30 -20.61
CA ARG A 32 -3.14 3.82 -21.57
C ARG A 32 -2.18 2.80 -20.94
N THR A 33 -1.76 1.83 -21.74
CA THR A 33 -0.74 0.85 -21.35
C THR A 33 0.65 1.48 -21.29
N TRP A 34 1.55 0.91 -20.49
CA TRP A 34 2.94 1.42 -20.41
C TRP A 34 3.69 1.33 -21.73
N GLN A 35 3.34 0.37 -22.59
CA GLN A 35 3.93 0.25 -23.91
C GLN A 35 3.49 1.41 -24.82
N GLU A 36 2.19 1.67 -24.93
CA GLU A 36 1.68 2.82 -25.71
C GLU A 36 2.25 4.15 -25.20
N ILE A 37 2.37 4.33 -23.89
CA ILE A 37 2.97 5.53 -23.28
C ILE A 37 4.45 5.65 -23.67
N ALA A 38 5.18 4.54 -23.64
CA ALA A 38 6.58 4.53 -24.04
C ALA A 38 6.77 4.93 -25.50
N ASP A 39 5.96 4.36 -26.38
CA ASP A 39 5.99 4.64 -27.81
C ASP A 39 5.56 6.09 -28.11
N THR A 40 4.53 6.58 -27.43
CA THR A 40 3.99 7.95 -27.61
C THR A 40 4.95 9.04 -27.11
N LEU A 41 5.61 8.81 -25.98
CA LEU A 41 6.46 9.83 -25.32
C LEU A 41 7.96 9.62 -25.55
N GLY A 42 8.33 8.60 -26.35
CA GLY A 42 9.71 8.30 -26.71
C GLY A 42 10.55 7.75 -25.56
N PHE A 43 9.96 6.95 -24.67
CA PHE A 43 10.74 6.19 -23.69
C PHE A 43 11.41 5.00 -24.37
N ARG A 44 12.60 4.63 -23.88
CA ARG A 44 13.37 3.48 -24.40
C ARG A 44 12.63 2.15 -24.23
N SER A 45 11.75 2.04 -23.23
CA SER A 45 11.00 0.84 -22.92
C SER A 45 9.79 1.15 -22.04
N ARG A 46 8.83 0.21 -21.98
CA ARG A 46 7.68 0.25 -21.06
C ARG A 46 8.11 0.46 -19.59
N SER A 47 9.17 -0.24 -19.15
CA SER A 47 9.68 -0.13 -17.78
C SER A 47 10.34 1.24 -17.54
N GLY A 48 10.95 1.85 -18.57
CA GLY A 48 11.48 3.21 -18.49
C GLY A 48 10.38 4.25 -18.22
N ALA A 49 9.21 4.11 -18.87
CA ALA A 49 8.06 4.97 -18.63
C ALA A 49 7.51 4.80 -17.20
N GLU A 50 7.31 3.56 -16.77
CA GLU A 50 6.83 3.22 -15.42
C GLU A 50 7.77 3.75 -14.33
N GLN A 51 9.08 3.55 -14.47
CA GLN A 51 10.07 4.05 -13.52
C GLN A 51 10.10 5.57 -13.45
N ALA A 52 9.95 6.26 -14.59
CA ALA A 52 9.91 7.72 -14.63
C ALA A 52 8.69 8.26 -13.85
N VAL A 53 7.52 7.67 -14.04
CA VAL A 53 6.31 8.01 -13.28
C VAL A 53 6.47 7.67 -11.80
N THR A 54 7.02 6.51 -11.48
CA THR A 54 7.26 6.10 -10.09
C THR A 54 8.19 7.07 -9.37
N ARG A 55 9.29 7.49 -10.02
CA ARG A 55 10.21 8.50 -9.47
C ARG A 55 9.53 9.85 -9.30
N LEU A 56 8.69 10.26 -10.26
CA LEU A 56 7.91 11.49 -10.15
C LEU A 56 6.97 11.47 -8.93
N ILE A 57 6.25 10.36 -8.72
CA ILE A 57 5.34 10.19 -7.58
C ILE A 57 6.14 10.20 -6.27
N LYS A 58 7.23 9.43 -6.19
CA LYS A 58 8.10 9.41 -5.00
C LYS A 58 8.69 10.80 -4.68
N ALA A 59 9.05 11.56 -5.71
CA ALA A 59 9.57 12.91 -5.56
C ALA A 59 8.52 13.94 -5.10
N ARG A 60 7.22 13.62 -5.17
CA ARG A 60 6.15 14.47 -4.59
C ARG A 60 6.04 14.29 -3.06
N GLY A 61 6.71 13.30 -2.49
CA GLY A 61 6.65 13.01 -1.06
C GLY A 61 5.39 12.23 -0.66
N PRO A 62 5.25 11.91 0.64
CA PRO A 62 4.02 11.34 1.17
C PRO A 62 2.86 12.31 0.93
N VAL A 63 1.72 11.78 0.48
CA VAL A 63 0.52 12.57 0.25
C VAL A 63 0.08 13.20 1.57
N ASN A 64 0.08 14.52 1.65
CA ASN A 64 -0.57 15.22 2.75
C ASN A 64 -2.08 15.01 2.61
N LEU A 65 -2.66 14.25 3.54
CA LEU A 65 -4.08 13.87 3.49
C LEU A 65 -5.00 15.10 3.51
N GLU A 66 -4.60 16.19 4.16
CA GLU A 66 -5.41 17.42 4.18
C GLU A 66 -5.38 18.14 2.83
N GLU A 67 -4.22 18.22 2.18
CA GLU A 67 -4.10 18.80 0.84
C GLU A 67 -4.83 17.97 -0.21
N ASP A 68 -4.75 16.64 -0.12
CA ASP A 68 -5.47 15.72 -1.02
C ASP A 68 -6.99 15.80 -0.81
N ARG A 69 -7.42 15.91 0.46
CA ARG A 69 -8.83 16.17 0.81
C ARG A 69 -9.29 17.51 0.23
N ALA A 70 -8.53 18.58 0.42
CA ALA A 70 -8.86 19.91 -0.10
C ALA A 70 -8.96 19.90 -1.64
N THR A 71 -7.98 19.28 -2.31
CA THR A 71 -7.95 19.14 -3.77
C THR A 71 -9.15 18.34 -4.28
N SER A 72 -9.46 17.22 -3.63
CA SER A 72 -10.60 16.36 -3.97
C SER A 72 -11.93 17.08 -3.73
N THR A 73 -12.05 17.85 -2.66
CA THR A 73 -13.23 18.68 -2.34
C THR A 73 -13.49 19.69 -3.46
N GLU A 74 -12.45 20.42 -3.89
CA GLU A 74 -12.59 21.39 -4.99
C GLU A 74 -12.96 20.72 -6.32
N MET A 75 -12.37 19.56 -6.62
CA MET A 75 -12.74 18.81 -7.82
C MET A 75 -14.22 18.39 -7.81
N LEU A 76 -14.72 17.88 -6.68
CA LEU A 76 -16.14 17.55 -6.51
C LEU A 76 -17.04 18.79 -6.66
N ARG A 77 -16.62 19.95 -6.14
CA ARG A 77 -17.35 21.22 -6.28
C ARG A 77 -17.47 21.65 -7.74
N VAL A 78 -16.39 21.55 -8.52
CA VAL A 78 -16.38 21.88 -9.96
C VAL A 78 -17.27 20.94 -10.76
N LEU A 79 -17.19 19.64 -10.50
CA LEU A 79 -18.05 18.63 -11.14
C LEU A 79 -19.52 18.88 -10.83
N LYS A 80 -19.85 19.11 -9.55
CA LYS A 80 -21.22 19.42 -9.11
C LYS A 80 -21.76 20.67 -9.82
N SER A 81 -20.98 21.75 -9.88
CA SER A 81 -21.38 22.98 -10.58
C SER A 81 -21.70 22.71 -12.06
N THR A 82 -20.83 21.95 -12.74
CA THR A 82 -21.02 21.60 -14.16
C THR A 82 -22.27 20.74 -14.38
N LEU A 83 -22.49 19.73 -13.52
CA LEU A 83 -23.67 18.87 -13.59
C LEU A 83 -24.96 19.63 -13.27
N SER A 84 -24.93 20.53 -12.29
CA SER A 84 -26.09 21.39 -11.95
C SER A 84 -26.52 22.25 -13.13
N THR A 85 -25.57 22.84 -13.87
CA THR A 85 -25.89 23.60 -15.10
C THR A 85 -26.58 22.73 -16.14
N ARG A 86 -26.10 21.49 -16.35
CA ARG A 86 -26.71 20.55 -17.30
C ARG A 86 -28.09 20.06 -16.84
N PHE A 87 -28.26 19.85 -15.53
CA PHE A 87 -29.54 19.52 -14.93
C PHE A 87 -30.58 20.60 -15.20
N VAL A 88 -30.25 21.87 -14.95
CA VAL A 88 -31.16 23.01 -15.23
C VAL A 88 -31.53 23.07 -16.71
N ALA A 89 -30.57 22.86 -17.61
CA ALA A 89 -30.84 22.82 -19.06
C ALA A 89 -31.77 21.65 -19.44
N ALA A 90 -31.61 20.47 -18.84
CA ALA A 90 -32.49 19.32 -19.09
C ALA A 90 -33.92 19.59 -18.60
N VAL A 91 -34.08 20.21 -17.43
CA VAL A 91 -35.39 20.65 -16.91
C VAL A 91 -36.05 21.63 -17.87
N ALA A 92 -35.32 22.64 -18.36
CA ALA A 92 -35.85 23.63 -19.29
C ALA A 92 -36.28 23.01 -20.63
N ASN A 93 -35.62 21.93 -21.06
CA ASN A 93 -35.94 21.22 -22.30
C ASN A 93 -37.02 20.14 -22.14
N GLY A 94 -37.48 19.85 -20.91
CA GLY A 94 -38.42 18.75 -20.64
C GLY A 94 -37.83 17.35 -20.87
N ASP A 95 -36.52 17.20 -20.79
CA ASP A 95 -35.84 15.90 -20.94
C ASP A 95 -35.78 15.17 -19.59
N ASP A 96 -36.91 14.55 -19.22
CA ASP A 96 -37.09 13.89 -17.92
C ASP A 96 -36.08 12.77 -17.67
N ASP A 97 -35.67 12.05 -18.72
CA ASP A 97 -34.66 10.99 -18.64
C ASP A 97 -33.30 11.56 -18.20
N MET A 98 -32.87 12.67 -18.81
CA MET A 98 -31.63 13.34 -18.41
C MET A 98 -31.73 13.99 -17.04
N VAL A 99 -32.89 14.56 -16.70
CA VAL A 99 -33.16 15.12 -15.36
C VAL A 99 -32.94 14.04 -14.30
N LEU A 100 -33.51 12.84 -14.47
CA LEU A 100 -33.36 11.73 -13.52
C LEU A 100 -31.90 11.26 -13.42
N ARG A 101 -31.20 11.14 -14.55
CA ARG A 101 -29.78 10.75 -14.59
C ARG A 101 -28.90 11.75 -13.84
N TYR A 102 -29.03 13.04 -14.16
CA TYR A 102 -28.25 14.08 -13.49
C TYR A 102 -28.61 14.21 -12.01
N ALA A 103 -29.88 14.07 -11.63
CA ALA A 103 -30.28 14.06 -10.22
C ALA A 103 -29.62 12.91 -9.44
N LYS A 104 -29.54 11.72 -10.04
CA LYS A 104 -28.85 10.57 -9.42
C LYS A 104 -27.36 10.85 -9.21
N GLU A 105 -26.68 11.36 -10.24
CA GLU A 105 -25.26 11.68 -10.16
C GLU A 105 -24.96 12.82 -9.16
N LEU A 106 -25.80 13.85 -9.11
CA LEU A 106 -25.67 14.94 -8.13
C LEU A 106 -25.77 14.42 -6.69
N ARG A 107 -26.72 13.50 -6.40
CA ARG A 107 -26.80 12.85 -5.08
C ARG A 107 -25.57 12.00 -4.76
N ALA A 108 -25.02 11.31 -5.76
CA ALA A 108 -23.80 10.51 -5.58
C ALA A 108 -22.60 11.39 -5.22
N LEU A 109 -22.43 12.53 -5.91
CA LEU A 109 -21.39 13.52 -5.61
C LEU A 109 -21.55 14.11 -4.20
N ASP A 110 -22.78 14.40 -3.77
CA ASP A 110 -23.05 14.89 -2.41
C ASP A 110 -22.72 13.84 -1.34
N GLY A 111 -23.00 12.56 -1.62
CA GLY A 111 -22.57 11.46 -0.77
C GLY A 111 -21.04 11.37 -0.65
N GLN A 112 -20.31 11.51 -1.77
CA GLN A 112 -18.84 11.52 -1.76
C GLN A 112 -18.28 12.73 -1.00
N HIS A 113 -18.83 13.92 -1.23
CA HIS A 113 -18.43 15.14 -0.54
C HIS A 113 -18.67 15.03 0.98
N SER A 114 -19.79 14.43 1.39
CA SER A 114 -20.10 14.23 2.80
C SER A 114 -19.17 13.21 3.48
N LYS A 115 -18.84 12.12 2.78
CA LYS A 115 -17.86 11.12 3.26
C LYS A 115 -16.48 11.73 3.44
N LEU A 116 -16.04 12.52 2.46
CA LEU A 116 -14.73 13.13 2.45
C LEU A 116 -14.54 14.18 3.56
N ASN A 117 -15.63 14.89 3.91
CA ASN A 117 -15.66 15.90 4.96
C ASN A 117 -16.15 15.38 6.33
N GLY A 118 -16.40 14.07 6.46
CA GLY A 118 -16.82 13.46 7.73
C GLY A 118 -18.23 13.83 8.19
N THR A 119 -19.07 14.40 7.31
CA THR A 119 -20.48 14.72 7.62
C THR A 119 -21.42 13.57 7.27
N ALA A 120 -20.93 12.52 6.62
CA ALA A 120 -21.70 11.32 6.35
C ALA A 120 -22.00 10.56 7.65
N VAL A 121 -23.26 10.17 7.83
CA VAL A 121 -23.67 9.28 8.94
C VAL A 121 -23.00 7.92 8.75
N PRO A 122 -22.23 7.41 9.73
CA PRO A 122 -21.64 6.07 9.64
C PRO A 122 -22.75 5.01 9.57
N GLU A 123 -22.72 4.18 8.53
CA GLU A 123 -23.57 2.98 8.48
C GLU A 123 -23.04 1.98 9.51
N THR A 124 -23.84 1.66 10.52
CA THR A 124 -23.47 0.66 11.54
C THR A 124 -23.70 -0.73 10.98
N HIS A 125 -22.65 -1.36 10.44
CA HIS A 125 -22.71 -2.76 10.04
C HIS A 125 -22.37 -3.65 11.23
N LYS A 126 -23.33 -4.48 11.67
CA LYS A 126 -23.06 -5.57 12.61
C LYS A 126 -22.49 -6.73 11.82
N HIS A 127 -21.19 -6.97 11.94
CA HIS A 127 -20.55 -8.18 11.43
C HIS A 127 -20.56 -9.22 12.53
N ASP A 128 -21.34 -10.29 12.34
CA ASP A 128 -21.26 -11.46 13.20
C ASP A 128 -20.11 -12.34 12.69
N VAL A 129 -19.06 -12.46 13.49
CA VAL A 129 -17.85 -13.21 13.14
C VAL A 129 -17.85 -14.51 13.93
N THR A 130 -18.23 -15.60 13.27
CA THR A 130 -18.08 -16.94 13.84
C THR A 130 -16.62 -17.38 13.76
N LEU A 131 -15.94 -17.43 14.89
CA LEU A 131 -14.60 -18.00 14.97
C LEU A 131 -14.72 -19.53 14.98
N GLY A 132 -14.20 -20.19 13.96
CA GLY A 132 -14.30 -21.65 13.78
C GLY A 132 -13.45 -22.49 14.74
N ARG A 133 -12.67 -21.86 15.63
CA ARG A 133 -12.00 -22.53 16.75
C ARG A 133 -12.38 -21.84 18.03
N SER A 134 -12.76 -22.63 19.03
CA SER A 134 -12.90 -22.13 20.38
C SER A 134 -11.52 -21.69 20.91
N PRO A 135 -11.46 -20.73 21.85
CA PRO A 135 -10.22 -20.38 22.52
C PRO A 135 -9.51 -21.60 23.13
N ASP A 136 -10.28 -22.57 23.63
CA ASP A 136 -9.76 -23.80 24.23
C ASP A 136 -9.10 -24.71 23.19
N GLU A 137 -9.67 -24.85 21.99
CA GLU A 137 -9.07 -25.59 20.88
C GLU A 137 -7.76 -24.95 20.39
N ALA A 138 -7.72 -23.61 20.35
CA ALA A 138 -6.49 -22.88 20.03
C ALA A 138 -5.39 -23.11 21.09
N LEU A 139 -5.78 -23.12 22.36
CA LEU A 139 -4.86 -23.36 23.48
C LEU A 139 -4.34 -24.80 23.51
N ALA A 140 -5.21 -25.78 23.27
CA ALA A 140 -4.83 -27.19 23.16
C ALA A 140 -3.84 -27.42 22.01
N ALA A 141 -4.14 -26.89 20.82
CA ALA A 141 -3.24 -27.00 19.67
C ALA A 141 -1.88 -26.32 19.91
N ALA A 142 -1.86 -25.17 20.60
CA ALA A 142 -0.62 -24.49 20.96
C ALA A 142 0.22 -25.30 21.96
N ARG A 143 -0.42 -25.94 22.94
CA ARG A 143 0.24 -26.82 23.92
C ARG A 143 0.86 -28.04 23.23
N ASP A 144 0.12 -28.69 22.35
CA ASP A 144 0.60 -29.87 21.63
C ASP A 144 1.79 -29.53 20.73
N ALA A 145 1.73 -28.40 20.02
CA ALA A 145 2.84 -27.91 19.21
C ALA A 145 4.09 -27.59 20.05
N ALA A 146 3.91 -27.01 21.24
CA ALA A 146 5.01 -26.71 22.15
C ALA A 146 5.66 -27.99 22.72
N LEU A 147 4.87 -29.00 23.07
CA LEU A 147 5.38 -30.31 23.51
C LEU A 147 6.16 -31.00 22.40
N ALA A 148 5.60 -31.06 21.18
CA ALA A 148 6.28 -31.64 20.03
C ALA A 148 7.62 -30.93 19.74
N ALA A 149 7.67 -29.61 19.88
CA ALA A 149 8.91 -28.85 19.72
C ALA A 149 9.96 -29.17 20.80
N LEU A 150 9.54 -29.39 22.04
CA LEU A 150 10.44 -29.80 23.13
C LEU A 150 10.98 -31.22 22.92
N GLU A 151 10.13 -32.14 22.47
CA GLU A 151 10.51 -33.51 22.15
C GLU A 151 11.49 -33.56 20.97
N ALA A 152 11.23 -32.79 19.91
CA ALA A 152 12.14 -32.64 18.77
C ALA A 152 13.49 -32.02 19.17
N ARG A 153 13.52 -31.24 20.26
CA ARG A 153 14.73 -30.58 20.78
C ARG A 153 15.43 -31.39 21.87
N ARG A 154 14.98 -32.60 22.20
CA ARG A 154 15.65 -33.51 23.12
C ARG A 154 16.78 -34.25 22.39
N PRO A 155 18.07 -33.85 22.51
CA PRO A 155 19.15 -34.69 22.02
C PRO A 155 19.15 -36.01 22.79
N LEU A 156 19.47 -37.10 22.09
CA LEU A 156 19.76 -38.42 22.65
C LEU A 156 20.72 -38.25 23.83
N SER A 157 20.17 -38.21 25.04
CA SER A 157 20.93 -38.25 26.29
C SER A 157 21.31 -39.70 26.52
N GLY A 158 22.19 -40.21 25.65
CA GLY A 158 22.83 -41.51 25.74
C GLY A 158 24.33 -41.28 25.77
N GLY A 159 24.89 -41.21 26.98
CA GLY A 159 26.31 -41.44 27.23
C GLY A 159 27.26 -40.25 27.03
N ILE A 160 27.37 -39.38 28.03
CA ILE A 160 28.68 -38.89 28.44
C ILE A 160 28.84 -39.32 29.89
N ALA A 161 29.65 -40.36 30.09
CA ALA A 161 30.14 -40.71 31.42
C ALA A 161 31.00 -39.54 31.91
N VAL A 162 30.48 -38.77 32.87
CA VAL A 162 31.31 -37.83 33.62
C VAL A 162 32.09 -38.65 34.62
N ALA A 163 33.36 -38.93 34.30
CA ALA A 163 34.31 -39.43 35.27
C ALA A 163 34.51 -38.33 36.34
N ALA A 164 34.01 -38.58 37.55
CA ALA A 164 34.31 -37.74 38.70
C ALA A 164 35.81 -37.91 39.05
N PRO A 165 36.61 -36.85 39.12
CA PRO A 165 37.95 -36.97 39.69
C PRO A 165 37.81 -37.21 41.19
N ALA A 166 38.44 -38.28 41.68
CA ALA A 166 38.59 -38.56 43.09
C ALA A 166 39.39 -37.40 43.73
N ILE A 167 38.74 -36.67 44.63
CA ILE A 167 39.39 -35.69 45.50
C ILE A 167 39.84 -36.49 46.73
N GLU A 168 41.15 -36.75 46.82
CA GLU A 168 41.74 -37.28 48.05
C GLU A 168 41.70 -36.18 49.14
N PRO A 169 41.27 -36.48 50.38
CA PRO A 169 41.26 -35.49 51.45
C PRO A 169 42.69 -35.27 51.98
N GLU A 170 43.22 -34.05 51.81
CA GLU A 170 44.39 -33.58 52.57
C GLU A 170 44.07 -33.51 54.08
N PRO A 171 44.97 -33.98 54.95
CA PRO A 171 44.78 -33.85 56.40
C PRO A 171 44.95 -32.39 56.84
N LEU A 172 43.95 -31.88 57.55
CA LEU A 172 44.01 -30.62 58.29
C LEU A 172 45.02 -30.75 59.44
N GLU A 173 46.19 -30.11 59.30
CA GLU A 173 47.06 -29.86 60.45
C GLU A 173 46.40 -28.80 61.35
N ALA A 174 45.93 -29.24 62.51
CA ALA A 174 45.54 -28.38 63.61
C ALA A 174 46.77 -28.13 64.48
N GLU A 175 47.37 -26.95 64.38
CA GLU A 175 48.31 -26.46 65.39
C GLU A 175 47.65 -25.35 66.21
N VAL A 176 47.61 -25.63 67.51
CA VAL A 176 47.02 -24.89 68.61
C VAL A 176 47.96 -23.74 68.97
N VAL A 177 47.44 -22.52 69.04
CA VAL A 177 48.12 -21.39 69.68
C VAL A 177 47.49 -21.20 71.06
N GLU A 178 48.27 -21.50 72.11
CA GLU A 178 48.02 -21.03 73.48
C GLU A 178 48.32 -19.54 73.63
#